data_AF-A0A6A5VV52-F1
#
_entry.id   AF-A0A6A5VV52-F1
#
_cell.length_a   1.000
_cell.length_b   1.000
_cell.length_c   1.000
_cell.angle_alpha   90.00
_cell.angle_beta   90.00
_cell.angle_gamma   90.00
#
_symmetry.space_group_name_H-M   'P 1'
#
loop_
_entity.id
_entity.type
_entity.pdbx_description
1 polymer ?
#
loop_
_entity_poly.entity_id
_entity_poly.type
_entity_poly.pdbx_seq_one_letter_code
_entity_poly.pdbx_strand_id
1 'polypeptide(L)'
;VLTLAGCNEVCGKGSEWYEDVGPRLSTWLIPVFLLISNIEVSPLDKRRYLMLIHLLGDPIHSVWSLLMKLEAWSRCYNKILAKSGASFDPRTVRIRGTVLGGIEELVGFYTDPSRILAYIEEYRSVSYEEFEILLDRTAQRLADSRTDERLRTLLATGLYLYQLVSAFVSTVGGGNTSPPGGRIGTTMFMTWIIPVVLFSNAIGGFTSSRTCFDIIEDFVQKATGRRDLWLVLQENVLEFKVHSDIEDYFDSMSWAGSIYTYRPPKRHAFSTGKRDWSPYTLLVLAMMPVIVSSTIASVLLYNTPPVAFNCRNMLIFSVVILFFASAAFTWAMAWLG
;
A
#
# COMPACT_ATOMS: atom_id res chain seq x y z
N VAL A 1 25.32 -27.20 14.53
CA VAL A 1 24.56 -27.16 13.24
C VAL A 1 24.99 -26.00 12.35
N LEU A 2 25.22 -24.78 12.87
CA LEU A 2 25.67 -23.61 12.07
C LEU A 2 27.18 -23.60 11.69
N THR A 3 27.81 -24.75 11.58
CA THR A 3 29.19 -24.87 11.09
C THR A 3 29.16 -25.64 9.77
N LEU A 4 30.14 -25.44 8.89
CA LEU A 4 30.24 -26.20 7.64
C LEU A 4 30.23 -27.72 7.91
N ALA A 5 30.91 -28.15 8.97
CA ALA A 5 30.90 -29.54 9.43
C ALA A 5 29.48 -30.01 9.81
N GLY A 6 28.75 -29.24 10.62
CA GLY A 6 27.38 -29.59 11.02
C GLY A 6 26.37 -29.52 9.88
N CYS A 7 26.58 -28.65 8.88
CA CYS A 7 25.76 -28.61 7.67
C CYS A 7 25.98 -29.86 6.81
N ASN A 8 27.24 -30.25 6.60
CA ASN A 8 27.58 -31.46 5.85
C ASN A 8 27.07 -32.74 6.53
N GLU A 9 27.01 -32.75 7.88
CA GLU A 9 26.49 -33.87 8.66
C GLU A 9 24.96 -34.01 8.53
N VAL A 10 24.23 -32.89 8.49
CA VAL A 10 22.75 -32.88 8.44
C VAL A 10 22.21 -32.92 7.01
N CYS A 11 22.90 -32.29 6.05
CA CYS A 11 22.44 -32.08 4.68
C CYS A 11 23.26 -32.83 3.62
N GLY A 12 24.36 -33.50 4.00
CA GLY A 12 25.26 -34.15 3.06
C GLY A 12 26.25 -33.18 2.38
N LYS A 13 27.21 -33.73 1.63
CA LYS A 13 28.17 -32.94 0.84
C LYS A 13 27.69 -32.85 -0.61
N GLY A 14 27.17 -31.70 -1.02
CA GLY A 14 26.78 -31.45 -2.42
C GLY A 14 25.65 -30.42 -2.56
N SER A 15 25.29 -30.12 -3.81
CA SER A 15 24.08 -29.35 -4.15
C SER A 15 23.20 -30.22 -5.03
N GLU A 16 22.03 -30.63 -4.53
CA GLU A 16 21.03 -31.36 -5.30
C GLU A 16 19.71 -30.60 -5.30
N TRP A 17 18.91 -30.85 -6.34
CA TRP A 17 17.54 -30.36 -6.37
C TRP A 17 16.69 -31.20 -5.42
N TYR A 18 15.80 -30.51 -4.71
CA TYR A 18 14.79 -31.16 -3.90
C TYR A 18 13.85 -31.99 -4.81
N GLU A 19 13.69 -33.28 -4.55
CA GLU A 19 12.77 -34.14 -5.33
C GLU A 19 11.31 -33.62 -5.29
N ASP A 20 10.99 -32.85 -4.27
CA ASP A 20 9.69 -32.24 -3.99
C ASP A 20 9.57 -30.78 -4.47
N VAL A 21 10.39 -30.31 -5.42
CA VAL A 21 10.29 -28.95 -5.99
C VAL A 21 8.89 -28.64 -6.53
N GLY A 22 8.29 -29.55 -7.30
CA GLY A 22 6.95 -29.34 -7.90
C GLY A 22 5.86 -29.04 -6.87
N PRO A 23 5.63 -29.93 -5.88
CA PRO A 23 4.71 -29.67 -4.77
C PRO A 23 5.04 -28.40 -3.97
N ARG A 24 6.32 -28.07 -3.76
CA ARG A 24 6.71 -26.84 -3.05
C ARG A 24 6.30 -25.58 -3.82
N LEU A 25 6.45 -25.57 -5.14
CA LEU A 25 6.05 -24.45 -5.98
C LEU A 25 4.52 -24.31 -6.02
N SER A 26 3.80 -25.42 -6.19
CA SER A 26 2.34 -25.38 -6.33
C SER A 26 1.60 -25.06 -5.04
N THR A 27 2.05 -25.58 -3.89
CA THR A 27 1.39 -25.35 -2.61
C THR A 27 1.64 -23.95 -2.05
N TRP A 28 2.75 -23.30 -2.40
CA TRP A 28 3.20 -22.09 -1.69
C TRP A 28 3.49 -20.90 -2.58
N LEU A 29 4.20 -21.11 -3.69
CA LEU A 29 4.59 -20.01 -4.56
C LEU A 29 3.41 -19.51 -5.41
N ILE A 30 2.59 -20.43 -5.93
CA ILE A 30 1.39 -20.07 -6.70
C ILE A 30 0.42 -19.23 -5.87
N PRO A 31 0.03 -19.60 -4.64
CA PRO A 31 -0.84 -18.78 -3.80
C PRO A 31 -0.28 -17.40 -3.47
N VAL A 32 1.03 -17.31 -3.21
CA VAL A 32 1.71 -16.02 -3.00
C VAL A 32 1.63 -15.16 -4.25
N PHE A 33 1.91 -15.72 -5.44
CA PHE A 33 1.74 -14.98 -6.69
C PHE A 33 0.29 -14.60 -6.96
N LEU A 34 -0.68 -15.46 -6.62
CA LEU A 34 -2.09 -15.12 -6.72
C LEU A 34 -2.44 -13.95 -5.80
N LEU A 35 -1.98 -13.94 -4.55
CA LEU A 35 -2.18 -12.82 -3.62
C LEU A 35 -1.53 -11.53 -4.12
N ILE A 36 -0.29 -11.59 -4.62
CA ILE A 36 0.42 -10.44 -5.19
C ILE A 36 -0.30 -9.93 -6.45
N SER A 37 -0.83 -10.83 -7.29
CA SER A 37 -1.59 -10.46 -8.48
C SER A 37 -2.92 -9.77 -8.18
N ASN A 38 -3.42 -9.91 -6.94
CA ASN A 38 -4.59 -9.18 -6.43
C ASN A 38 -4.25 -7.78 -5.89
N ILE A 39 -2.99 -7.35 -5.96
CA ILE A 39 -2.64 -5.94 -5.71
C ILE A 39 -3.14 -5.12 -6.89
N GLU A 40 -3.92 -4.10 -6.59
CA GLU A 40 -4.43 -3.18 -7.62
C GLU A 40 -3.27 -2.48 -8.33
N VAL A 41 -3.12 -2.78 -9.62
CA VAL A 41 -2.23 -2.08 -10.55
C VAL A 41 -3.09 -1.46 -11.65
N SER A 42 -2.78 -0.22 -12.02
CA SER A 42 -3.47 0.44 -13.13
C SER A 42 -3.13 -0.28 -14.44
N PRO A 43 -4.12 -0.62 -15.30
CA PRO A 43 -3.91 -1.45 -16.49
C PRO A 43 -3.09 -0.78 -17.60
N LEU A 44 -2.88 0.54 -17.54
CA LEU A 44 -2.32 1.31 -18.65
C LEU A 44 -0.78 1.36 -18.67
N ASP A 45 -0.10 1.05 -17.58
CA ASP A 45 1.36 1.19 -17.52
C ASP A 45 2.06 -0.05 -16.96
N LYS A 46 2.72 -0.81 -17.84
CA LYS A 46 3.50 -2.00 -17.48
C LYS A 46 4.69 -1.66 -16.57
N ARG A 47 5.18 -0.41 -16.53
CA ARG A 47 6.23 0.01 -15.59
C ARG A 47 5.76 -0.08 -14.15
N ARG A 48 4.44 -0.02 -13.90
CA ARG A 48 3.85 -0.23 -12.57
C ARG A 48 4.01 -1.65 -12.03
N TYR A 49 4.37 -2.65 -12.84
CA TYR A 49 4.78 -3.95 -12.30
C TYR A 49 6.10 -3.87 -11.50
N LEU A 50 6.93 -2.84 -11.72
CA LEU A 50 8.09 -2.55 -10.86
C LEU A 50 7.66 -2.25 -9.42
N MET A 51 6.42 -1.81 -9.19
CA MET A 51 5.87 -1.61 -7.84
C MET A 51 5.76 -2.91 -7.05
N LEU A 52 5.54 -4.04 -7.73
CA LEU A 52 5.55 -5.36 -7.10
C LEU A 52 6.99 -5.75 -6.69
N ILE A 53 7.99 -5.37 -7.49
CA ILE A 53 9.40 -5.60 -7.17
C ILE A 53 9.80 -4.75 -5.96
N HIS A 54 9.40 -3.46 -5.94
CA HIS A 54 9.62 -2.60 -4.79
C HIS A 54 8.93 -3.12 -3.54
N LEU A 55 7.68 -3.60 -3.66
CA LEU A 55 6.99 -4.20 -2.52
C LEU A 55 7.72 -5.43 -1.97
N LEU A 56 8.24 -6.30 -2.84
CA LEU A 56 8.99 -7.48 -2.43
C LEU A 56 10.37 -7.15 -1.85
N GLY A 57 10.99 -6.05 -2.29
CA GLY A 57 12.30 -5.59 -1.81
C GLY A 57 12.24 -4.69 -0.57
N ASP A 58 11.17 -3.92 -0.41
CA ASP A 58 10.94 -2.97 0.68
C ASP A 58 9.45 -2.96 1.11
N PRO A 59 9.01 -4.03 1.78
CA PRO A 59 7.61 -4.16 2.19
C PRO A 59 7.23 -3.17 3.28
N ILE A 60 8.17 -2.83 4.17
CA ILE A 60 7.94 -1.88 5.27
C ILE A 60 7.67 -0.49 4.71
N HIS A 61 8.50 0.00 3.78
CA HIS A 61 8.26 1.30 3.16
C HIS A 61 6.95 1.34 2.36
N SER A 62 6.62 0.24 1.68
CA SER A 62 5.38 0.13 0.89
C SER A 62 4.14 0.21 1.79
N VAL A 63 4.11 -0.57 2.88
CA VAL A 63 3.02 -0.51 3.86
C VAL A 63 2.97 0.84 4.57
N TRP A 64 4.12 1.42 4.91
CA TRP A 64 4.17 2.75 5.53
C TRP A 64 3.57 3.81 4.60
N SER A 65 3.83 3.74 3.30
CA SER A 65 3.26 4.63 2.29
C SER A 65 1.73 4.48 2.18
N LEU A 66 1.22 3.24 2.22
CA LEU A 66 -0.21 2.94 2.26
C LEU A 66 -0.87 3.53 3.52
N LEU A 67 -0.27 3.33 4.70
CA LEU A 67 -0.77 3.86 5.96
C LEU A 67 -0.75 5.39 6.00
N MET A 68 0.28 6.02 5.46
CA MET A 68 0.36 7.48 5.31
C MET A 68 -0.76 8.02 4.41
N LYS A 69 -1.14 7.29 3.35
CA LYS A 69 -2.28 7.69 2.51
C LYS A 69 -3.61 7.57 3.26
N LEU A 70 -3.84 6.48 3.98
CA LEU A 70 -5.03 6.30 4.82
C LEU A 70 -5.16 7.44 5.84
N GLU A 71 -4.06 7.78 6.49
CA GLU A 71 -4.03 8.85 7.47
C GLU A 71 -4.28 10.21 6.81
N ALA A 72 -3.75 10.47 5.61
CA ALA A 72 -4.05 11.70 4.87
C ALA A 72 -5.56 11.83 4.56
N TRP A 73 -6.20 10.74 4.14
CA TRP A 73 -7.66 10.72 3.90
C TRP A 73 -8.48 10.87 5.18
N SER A 74 -8.06 10.21 6.27
CA SER A 74 -8.64 10.40 7.60
C SER A 74 -8.58 11.86 8.03
N ARG A 75 -7.44 12.53 7.81
CA ARG A 75 -7.26 13.96 8.06
C ARG A 75 -8.15 14.81 7.15
N CYS A 76 -8.31 14.48 5.87
CA CYS A 76 -9.26 15.18 5.00
C CYS A 76 -10.67 15.15 5.58
N TYR A 77 -11.14 13.98 5.99
CA TYR A 77 -12.45 13.82 6.62
C TYR A 77 -12.57 14.59 7.94
N ASN A 78 -11.61 14.42 8.86
CA ASN A 78 -11.61 15.07 10.17
C ASN A 78 -11.54 16.59 10.08
N LYS A 79 -10.88 17.12 9.05
CA LYS A 79 -10.77 18.57 8.82
C LYS A 79 -12.12 19.18 8.46
N ILE A 80 -12.87 18.52 7.58
CA ILE A 80 -14.23 18.94 7.24
C ILE A 80 -15.14 18.82 8.46
N LEU A 81 -15.05 17.70 9.18
CA LEU A 81 -15.80 17.48 10.42
C LEU A 81 -15.55 18.60 11.45
N ALA A 82 -14.30 19.01 11.64
CA ALA A 82 -13.93 20.09 12.55
C ALA A 82 -14.47 21.45 12.10
N LYS A 83 -14.55 21.71 10.78
CA LYS A 83 -15.15 22.93 10.23
C LYS A 83 -16.68 22.96 10.35
N SER A 84 -17.35 21.81 10.33
CA SER A 84 -18.82 21.73 10.40
C SER A 84 -19.40 22.10 11.77
N GLY A 85 -18.60 22.09 12.85
CA GLY A 85 -19.02 22.59 14.16
C GLY A 85 -20.35 22.02 14.66
N ALA A 86 -21.28 22.90 15.06
CA ALA A 86 -22.60 22.54 15.59
C ALA A 86 -23.66 22.20 14.50
N SER A 87 -23.42 22.54 13.22
CA SER A 87 -24.29 22.16 12.10
C SER A 87 -23.77 20.88 11.44
N PHE A 88 -23.78 19.78 12.21
CA PHE A 88 -23.30 18.50 11.73
C PHE A 88 -24.32 17.87 10.77
N ASP A 89 -24.06 18.01 9.47
CA ASP A 89 -24.66 17.14 8.45
C ASP A 89 -23.63 16.07 8.02
N PRO A 90 -23.85 14.79 8.39
CA PRO A 90 -22.96 13.69 7.99
C PRO A 90 -22.75 13.60 6.47
N ARG A 91 -23.78 13.96 5.69
CA ARG A 91 -23.72 13.89 4.24
C ARG A 91 -22.75 14.92 3.68
N THR A 92 -22.86 16.18 4.12
CA THR A 92 -21.93 17.25 3.74
C THR A 92 -20.49 16.93 4.10
N VAL A 93 -20.23 16.37 5.29
CA VAL A 93 -18.88 15.95 5.69
C VAL A 93 -18.33 14.88 4.74
N ARG A 94 -19.14 13.89 4.39
CA ARG A 94 -18.75 12.83 3.44
C ARG A 94 -18.48 13.36 2.04
N ILE A 95 -19.34 14.23 1.50
CA ILE A 95 -19.19 14.83 0.17
C ILE A 95 -17.88 15.62 0.09
N ARG A 96 -17.74 16.64 0.95
CA ARG A 96 -16.56 17.52 0.95
C ARG A 96 -15.29 16.75 1.32
N GLY A 97 -15.37 15.79 2.23
CA GLY A 97 -14.25 14.90 2.57
C GLY A 97 -13.79 14.02 1.40
N THR A 98 -14.73 13.54 0.57
CA THR A 98 -14.44 12.75 -0.64
C THR A 98 -13.76 13.60 -1.71
N VAL A 99 -14.27 14.81 -1.98
CA VAL A 99 -13.64 15.76 -2.91
C VAL A 99 -12.24 16.14 -2.42
N LEU A 100 -12.10 16.42 -1.12
CA LEU A 100 -10.81 16.74 -0.53
C LEU A 100 -9.82 15.57 -0.63
N GLY A 101 -10.28 14.33 -0.48
CA GLY A 101 -9.49 13.13 -0.72
C GLY A 101 -9.10 12.93 -2.18
N GLY A 102 -9.94 13.35 -3.14
CA GLY A 102 -9.61 13.38 -4.56
C GLY A 102 -8.54 14.43 -4.88
N ILE A 103 -8.64 15.63 -4.31
CA ILE A 103 -7.59 16.65 -4.42
C ILE A 103 -6.29 16.14 -3.78
N GLU A 104 -6.36 15.50 -2.62
CA GLU A 104 -5.22 14.88 -1.93
C GLU A 104 -4.52 13.83 -2.79
N GLU A 105 -5.26 13.06 -3.60
CA GLU A 105 -4.69 12.12 -4.56
C GLU A 105 -3.79 12.82 -5.60
N LEU A 106 -4.17 14.03 -6.02
CA LEU A 106 -3.45 14.81 -7.02
C LEU A 106 -2.23 15.53 -6.43
N VAL A 107 -2.41 16.18 -5.26
CA VAL A 107 -1.34 16.98 -4.63
C VAL A 107 -0.41 16.16 -3.73
N GLY A 108 -0.81 14.96 -3.34
CA GLY A 108 -0.03 14.05 -2.51
C GLY A 108 0.46 14.68 -1.20
N PHE A 109 1.79 14.63 -0.99
CA PHE A 109 2.43 15.13 0.22
C PHE A 109 2.96 16.57 0.09
N TYR A 110 2.73 17.25 -1.04
CA TYR A 110 3.30 18.57 -1.31
C TYR A 110 2.54 19.71 -0.64
N THR A 111 1.20 19.68 -0.68
CA THR A 111 0.40 20.77 -0.12
C THR A 111 -0.85 20.26 0.62
N ASP A 112 -1.44 21.16 1.40
CA ASP A 112 -2.71 20.94 2.06
C ASP A 112 -3.85 21.02 1.02
N PRO A 113 -4.60 19.92 0.78
CA PRO A 113 -5.63 19.88 -0.26
C PRO A 113 -6.76 20.90 0.00
N SER A 114 -6.92 21.38 1.24
CA SER A 114 -7.94 22.37 1.57
C SER A 114 -7.62 23.75 1.02
N ARG A 115 -6.35 24.03 0.67
CA ARG A 115 -5.95 25.26 -0.02
C ARG A 115 -6.52 25.30 -1.44
N ILE A 116 -6.44 24.17 -2.14
CA ILE A 116 -6.99 24.04 -3.50
C ILE A 116 -8.52 24.16 -3.44
N LEU A 117 -9.17 23.48 -2.49
CA LEU A 117 -10.62 23.59 -2.34
C LEU A 117 -11.05 25.03 -1.98
N ALA A 118 -10.33 25.70 -1.08
CA ALA A 118 -10.61 27.09 -0.73
C ALA A 118 -10.41 28.05 -1.91
N TYR A 119 -9.37 27.83 -2.71
CA TYR A 119 -9.15 28.58 -3.95
C TYR A 119 -10.34 28.40 -4.91
N ILE A 120 -10.79 27.17 -5.12
CA ILE A 120 -11.96 26.89 -5.98
C ILE A 120 -13.22 27.57 -5.42
N GLU A 121 -13.41 27.56 -4.09
CA GLU A 121 -14.54 28.22 -3.43
C GLU A 121 -14.49 29.76 -3.56
N GLU A 122 -13.30 30.34 -3.51
CA GLU A 122 -13.06 31.80 -3.61
C GLU A 122 -13.28 32.31 -5.04
N TYR A 123 -12.77 31.58 -6.03
CA TYR A 123 -12.86 31.95 -7.45
C TYR A 123 -14.07 31.34 -8.17
N ARG A 124 -15.07 30.85 -7.43
CA ARG A 124 -16.27 30.27 -8.03
C ARG A 124 -17.03 31.32 -8.85
N SER A 125 -17.46 30.93 -10.04
CA SER A 125 -18.35 31.73 -10.91
C SER A 125 -19.82 31.37 -10.73
N VAL A 126 -20.11 30.28 -10.02
CA VAL A 126 -21.46 29.75 -9.79
C VAL A 126 -22.03 30.14 -8.42
N SER A 127 -23.34 30.04 -8.29
CA SER A 127 -24.03 30.24 -6.99
C SER A 127 -23.60 29.21 -5.95
N TYR A 128 -23.82 29.49 -4.67
CA TYR A 128 -23.51 28.54 -3.58
C TYR A 128 -24.28 27.22 -3.73
N GLU A 129 -25.56 27.28 -4.08
CA GLU A 129 -26.41 26.09 -4.27
C GLU A 129 -25.90 25.23 -5.43
N GLU A 130 -25.54 25.86 -6.55
CA GLU A 130 -24.98 25.17 -7.70
C GLU A 130 -23.60 24.57 -7.39
N PHE A 131 -22.79 25.27 -6.61
CA PHE A 131 -21.50 24.75 -6.13
C PHE A 131 -21.66 23.49 -5.26
N GLU A 132 -22.62 23.47 -4.33
CA GLU A 132 -22.90 22.27 -3.51
C GLU A 132 -23.40 21.10 -4.37
N ILE A 133 -24.21 21.35 -5.40
CA ILE A 133 -24.64 20.32 -6.36
C ILE A 133 -23.44 19.77 -7.14
N LEU A 134 -22.51 20.64 -7.56
CA LEU A 134 -21.27 20.21 -8.22
C LEU A 134 -20.41 19.37 -7.28
N LEU A 135 -20.27 19.76 -6.00
CA LEU A 135 -19.55 18.97 -5.00
C LEU A 135 -20.17 17.58 -4.81
N ASP A 136 -21.50 17.47 -4.69
CA ASP A 136 -22.21 16.20 -4.56
C ASP A 136 -21.97 15.28 -5.76
N ARG A 137 -22.09 15.81 -6.99
CA ARG A 137 -21.83 15.07 -8.23
C ARG A 137 -20.37 14.63 -8.35
N THR A 138 -19.42 15.50 -8.01
CA THR A 138 -17.99 15.20 -8.03
C THR A 138 -17.66 14.11 -7.01
N ALA A 139 -18.19 14.21 -5.79
CA ALA A 139 -18.01 13.20 -4.76
C ALA A 139 -18.57 11.83 -5.18
N GLN A 140 -19.75 11.79 -5.81
CA GLN A 140 -20.31 10.56 -6.37
C GLN A 140 -19.40 9.98 -7.45
N ARG A 141 -18.98 10.77 -8.44
CA ARG A 141 -18.06 10.33 -9.49
C ARG A 141 -16.74 9.80 -8.95
N LEU A 142 -16.15 10.49 -7.97
CA LEU A 142 -14.91 10.05 -7.32
C LEU A 142 -15.11 8.73 -6.56
N ALA A 143 -16.23 8.57 -5.86
CA ALA A 143 -16.55 7.34 -5.13
C ALA A 143 -16.80 6.17 -6.08
N ASP A 144 -17.56 6.39 -7.16
CA ASP A 144 -17.92 5.37 -8.15
C ASP A 144 -16.70 4.94 -9.01
N SER A 145 -15.71 5.81 -9.16
CA SER A 145 -14.48 5.54 -9.92
C SER A 145 -13.42 4.77 -9.13
N ARG A 146 -13.64 4.52 -7.82
CA ARG A 146 -12.74 3.72 -7.00
C ARG A 146 -13.08 2.25 -7.13
N THR A 147 -12.07 1.42 -7.38
CA THR A 147 -12.25 -0.02 -7.41
C THR A 147 -12.37 -0.55 -5.98
N ASP A 148 -13.36 -1.43 -5.75
CA ASP A 148 -13.48 -2.21 -4.51
C ASP A 148 -13.32 -3.69 -4.86
N GLU A 149 -12.10 -4.19 -4.68
CA GLU A 149 -11.74 -5.60 -4.90
C GLU A 149 -11.64 -6.37 -3.57
N ARG A 150 -12.28 -5.87 -2.50
CA ARG A 150 -12.23 -6.48 -1.16
C ARG A 150 -12.75 -7.91 -1.17
N LEU A 151 -13.83 -8.21 -1.89
CA LEU A 151 -14.38 -9.57 -1.93
C LEU A 151 -13.40 -10.56 -2.56
N ARG A 152 -12.78 -10.20 -3.68
CA ARG A 152 -11.76 -11.02 -4.35
C ARG A 152 -10.56 -11.24 -3.44
N THR A 153 -10.14 -10.20 -2.72
CA THR A 153 -9.03 -10.24 -1.78
C THR A 153 -9.33 -11.09 -0.55
N LEU A 154 -10.54 -10.97 0.01
CA LEU A 154 -10.99 -11.78 1.14
C LEU A 154 -11.08 -13.25 0.75
N LEU A 155 -11.57 -13.55 -0.46
CA LEU A 155 -11.59 -14.91 -1.00
C LEU A 155 -10.17 -15.47 -1.16
N ALA A 156 -9.25 -14.71 -1.77
CA ALA A 156 -7.87 -15.12 -1.93
C ALA A 156 -7.16 -15.34 -0.58
N THR A 157 -7.43 -14.47 0.41
CA THR A 157 -6.95 -14.61 1.78
C THR A 157 -7.52 -15.85 2.46
N GLY A 158 -8.83 -16.10 2.29
CA GLY A 158 -9.49 -17.31 2.81
C GLY A 158 -8.92 -18.59 2.20
N LEU A 159 -8.65 -18.61 0.90
CA LEU A 159 -8.00 -19.73 0.21
C LEU A 159 -6.58 -19.97 0.73
N TYR A 160 -5.81 -18.89 0.97
CA TYR A 160 -4.49 -19.00 1.57
C TYR A 160 -4.55 -19.60 2.99
N LEU A 161 -5.48 -19.13 3.83
CA LEU A 161 -5.69 -19.68 5.18
C LEU A 161 -6.10 -21.15 5.14
N TYR A 162 -6.98 -21.52 4.20
CA TYR A 162 -7.38 -22.90 3.99
C TYR A 162 -6.21 -23.80 3.59
N GLN A 163 -5.36 -23.35 2.65
CA GLN A 163 -4.16 -24.09 2.24
C GLN A 163 -3.16 -24.23 3.39
N LEU A 164 -3.01 -23.19 4.21
CA LEU A 164 -2.20 -23.24 5.42
C LEU A 164 -2.69 -24.32 6.40
N VAL A 165 -3.98 -24.32 6.71
CA VAL A 165 -4.59 -25.34 7.58
C VAL A 165 -4.42 -26.73 6.98
N SER A 166 -4.64 -26.88 5.67
CA SER A 166 -4.48 -28.15 4.95
C SER A 166 -3.04 -28.69 5.05
N ALA A 167 -2.04 -27.81 5.06
CA ALA A 167 -0.64 -28.23 5.18
C ALA A 167 -0.25 -28.73 6.58
N PHE A 168 -0.91 -28.24 7.63
CA PHE A 168 -0.69 -28.71 9.01
C PHE A 168 -1.55 -29.92 9.38
N VAL A 169 -2.72 -30.05 8.77
CA VAL A 169 -3.72 -31.05 9.13
C VAL A 169 -3.75 -32.12 8.05
N SER A 170 -3.07 -33.25 8.29
CA SER A 170 -2.97 -34.37 7.34
C SER A 170 -4.31 -34.99 6.97
N THR A 171 -5.32 -34.90 7.83
CA THR A 171 -6.70 -35.32 7.51
C THR A 171 -7.37 -34.42 6.47
N VAL A 172 -6.88 -33.19 6.29
CA VAL A 172 -7.40 -32.21 5.33
C VAL A 172 -6.50 -32.15 4.08
N GLY A 173 -5.18 -32.09 4.24
CA GLY A 173 -4.24 -31.94 3.12
C GLY A 173 -3.67 -33.22 2.51
N GLY A 174 -4.01 -34.40 3.06
CA GLY A 174 -3.41 -35.68 2.64
C GLY A 174 -2.05 -35.96 3.28
N GLY A 175 -1.57 -37.21 3.18
CA GLY A 175 -0.32 -37.65 3.81
C GLY A 175 0.94 -37.04 3.17
N ASN A 176 1.83 -36.47 3.99
CA ASN A 176 3.09 -35.87 3.54
C ASN A 176 4.23 -36.90 3.42
N THR A 177 5.03 -36.81 2.35
CA THR A 177 6.24 -37.62 2.12
C THR A 177 7.54 -36.98 2.62
N SER A 178 7.50 -35.80 3.27
CA SER A 178 8.69 -35.14 3.85
C SER A 178 8.36 -34.31 5.11
N PRO A 179 9.36 -33.92 5.93
CA PRO A 179 9.12 -33.16 7.16
C PRO A 179 8.47 -31.79 6.88
N PRO A 180 7.26 -31.53 7.39
CA PRO A 180 6.44 -30.39 7.00
C PRO A 180 7.00 -29.03 7.48
N GLY A 181 7.72 -29.03 8.60
CA GLY A 181 8.07 -27.79 9.31
C GLY A 181 9.00 -26.82 8.57
N GLY A 182 9.94 -27.36 7.80
CA GLY A 182 10.85 -26.56 6.99
C GLY A 182 10.15 -25.75 5.91
N ARG A 183 9.17 -26.38 5.25
CA ARG A 183 8.37 -25.78 4.17
C ARG A 183 7.39 -24.77 4.74
N ILE A 184 6.73 -25.13 5.84
CA ILE A 184 5.71 -24.27 6.45
C ILE A 184 6.33 -23.02 7.08
N GLY A 185 7.51 -23.13 7.69
CA GLY A 185 8.21 -21.99 8.27
C GLY A 185 8.48 -20.87 7.26
N THR A 186 8.99 -21.21 6.06
CA THR A 186 9.22 -20.21 5.00
C THR A 186 7.94 -19.60 4.45
N THR A 187 6.84 -20.37 4.38
CA THR A 187 5.54 -19.82 4.00
C THR A 187 4.99 -18.90 5.08
N MET A 188 5.16 -19.25 6.35
CA MET A 188 4.75 -18.39 7.47
C MET A 188 5.50 -17.07 7.47
N PHE A 189 6.74 -17.05 7.00
CA PHE A 189 7.43 -15.79 6.77
C PHE A 189 6.73 -14.95 5.69
N MET A 190 6.30 -15.54 4.57
CA MET A 190 5.59 -14.80 3.50
C MET A 190 4.18 -14.29 3.88
N THR A 191 3.66 -14.65 5.05
CA THR A 191 2.33 -14.18 5.49
C THR A 191 2.23 -12.66 5.66
N TRP A 192 3.35 -11.94 5.75
CA TRP A 192 3.35 -10.47 5.76
C TRP A 192 2.66 -9.89 4.51
N ILE A 193 2.60 -10.62 3.39
CA ILE A 193 1.94 -10.20 2.14
C ILE A 193 0.44 -10.00 2.36
N ILE A 194 -0.19 -10.83 3.19
CA ILE A 194 -1.65 -10.80 3.42
C ILE A 194 -2.13 -9.43 3.90
N PRO A 195 -1.62 -8.86 5.02
CA PRO A 195 -2.04 -7.54 5.44
C PRO A 195 -1.71 -6.48 4.40
N VAL A 196 -0.63 -6.59 3.62
CA VAL A 196 -0.36 -5.62 2.53
C VAL A 196 -1.45 -5.65 1.47
N VAL A 197 -1.81 -6.83 0.99
CA VAL A 197 -2.85 -6.99 -0.03
C VAL A 197 -4.20 -6.52 0.52
N LEU A 198 -4.51 -6.85 1.78
CA LEU A 198 -5.72 -6.35 2.45
C LEU A 198 -5.73 -4.83 2.57
N PHE A 199 -4.62 -4.20 2.99
CA PHE A 199 -4.53 -2.74 3.08
C PHE A 199 -4.62 -2.08 1.71
N SER A 200 -3.94 -2.61 0.70
CA SER A 200 -4.00 -2.11 -0.68
C SER A 200 -5.44 -2.10 -1.19
N ASN A 201 -6.17 -3.22 -1.02
CA ASN A 201 -7.56 -3.33 -1.47
C ASN A 201 -8.56 -2.59 -0.56
N ALA A 202 -8.25 -2.40 0.72
CA ALA A 202 -9.09 -1.63 1.64
C ALA A 202 -9.03 -0.12 1.33
N ILE A 203 -7.84 0.38 0.98
CA ILE A 203 -7.62 1.76 0.51
C ILE A 203 -8.39 1.97 -0.79
N GLY A 204 -8.24 1.03 -1.73
CA GLY A 204 -8.80 1.17 -3.07
C GLY A 204 -8.07 2.25 -3.87
N GLY A 205 -7.85 1.98 -5.14
CA GLY A 205 -7.27 2.93 -6.09
C GLY A 205 -8.33 3.56 -6.98
N PHE A 206 -7.98 4.69 -7.59
CA PHE A 206 -8.54 5.01 -8.89
C PHE A 206 -7.92 4.06 -9.92
N THR A 207 -8.70 3.67 -10.92
CA THR A 207 -8.21 2.90 -12.08
C THR A 207 -7.00 3.57 -12.73
N SER A 208 -6.94 4.91 -12.69
CA SER A 208 -5.77 5.73 -12.99
C SER A 208 -5.83 7.06 -12.22
N SER A 209 -4.67 7.61 -11.83
CA SER A 209 -4.59 8.97 -11.29
C SER A 209 -5.13 10.01 -12.29
N ARG A 210 -5.10 9.70 -13.60
CA ARG A 210 -5.71 10.53 -14.65
C ARG A 210 -7.23 10.62 -14.51
N THR A 211 -7.90 9.51 -14.16
CA THR A 211 -9.35 9.53 -13.91
C THR A 211 -9.72 10.46 -12.75
N CYS A 212 -8.91 10.46 -11.68
CA CYS A 212 -9.10 11.42 -10.59
C CYS A 212 -8.88 12.86 -11.08
N PHE A 213 -7.84 13.09 -11.89
CA PHE A 213 -7.57 14.41 -12.46
C PHE A 213 -8.74 14.90 -13.32
N ASP A 214 -9.23 14.10 -14.27
CA ASP A 214 -10.31 14.47 -15.18
C ASP A 214 -11.60 14.82 -14.41
N ILE A 215 -11.90 14.10 -13.32
CA ILE A 215 -13.07 14.36 -12.48
C ILE A 215 -12.92 15.69 -11.73
N ILE A 216 -11.75 15.95 -11.14
CA ILE A 216 -11.48 17.21 -10.44
C ILE A 216 -11.38 18.38 -11.44
N GLU A 217 -10.88 18.15 -12.65
CA GLU A 217 -10.78 19.15 -13.70
C GLU A 217 -12.18 19.58 -14.16
N ASP A 218 -13.06 18.62 -14.46
CA ASP A 218 -14.46 18.89 -14.78
C ASP A 218 -15.15 19.69 -13.66
N PHE A 219 -14.84 19.37 -12.40
CA PHE A 219 -15.33 20.14 -11.25
C PHE A 219 -14.80 21.58 -11.24
N VAL A 220 -13.50 21.79 -11.40
CA VAL A 220 -12.89 23.13 -11.41
C VAL A 220 -13.40 23.97 -12.58
N GLN A 221 -13.51 23.37 -13.76
CA GLN A 221 -14.02 24.04 -14.96
C GLN A 221 -15.45 24.52 -14.77
N LYS A 222 -16.32 23.67 -14.23
CA LYS A 222 -17.72 24.03 -13.95
C LYS A 222 -17.87 25.02 -12.79
N ALA A 223 -17.05 24.89 -11.75
CA ALA A 223 -17.16 25.74 -10.57
C ALA A 223 -16.61 27.16 -10.79
N THR A 224 -15.51 27.30 -11.53
CA THR A 224 -14.77 28.57 -11.66
C THR A 224 -14.86 29.22 -13.04
N GLY A 225 -15.32 28.48 -14.05
CA GLY A 225 -15.29 28.91 -15.46
C GLY A 225 -13.87 29.00 -16.05
N ARG A 226 -12.82 28.65 -15.30
CA ARG A 226 -11.44 28.55 -15.79
C ARG A 226 -11.22 27.21 -16.48
N ARG A 227 -10.35 27.16 -17.48
CA ARG A 227 -10.22 25.97 -18.34
C ARG A 227 -9.27 24.89 -17.83
N ASP A 228 -8.37 25.18 -16.89
CA ASP A 228 -7.24 24.31 -16.64
C ASP A 228 -6.96 24.10 -15.15
N LEU A 229 -7.16 22.85 -14.68
CA LEU A 229 -6.81 22.43 -13.33
C LEU A 229 -5.29 22.38 -13.11
N TRP A 230 -4.52 21.98 -14.12
CA TRP A 230 -3.07 21.88 -14.01
C TRP A 230 -2.44 23.23 -13.66
N LEU A 231 -2.92 24.30 -14.29
CA LEU A 231 -2.48 25.66 -13.98
C LEU A 231 -2.80 26.05 -12.52
N VAL A 232 -4.00 25.72 -12.03
CA VAL A 232 -4.38 25.94 -10.62
C VAL A 232 -3.45 25.16 -9.68
N LEU A 233 -3.11 23.92 -10.04
CA LEU A 233 -2.19 23.11 -9.24
C LEU A 233 -0.77 23.70 -9.25
N GLN A 234 -0.22 24.12 -10.40
CA GLN A 234 1.11 24.75 -10.49
C GLN A 234 1.19 26.09 -9.75
N GLU A 235 0.12 26.86 -9.70
CA GLU A 235 0.05 28.11 -8.92
C GLU A 235 0.15 27.84 -7.41
N ASN A 236 -0.42 26.72 -6.94
CA ASN A 236 -0.58 26.40 -5.51
C ASN A 236 0.39 25.33 -4.98
N VAL A 237 1.10 24.63 -5.86
CA VAL A 237 2.07 23.57 -5.56
C VAL A 237 3.38 23.89 -6.29
N LEU A 238 4.41 24.30 -5.54
CA LEU A 238 5.67 24.77 -6.12
C LEU A 238 6.41 23.66 -6.87
N GLU A 239 6.32 22.44 -6.37
CA GLU A 239 6.97 21.25 -6.91
C GLU A 239 6.44 20.90 -8.32
N PHE A 240 5.21 21.29 -8.64
CA PHE A 240 4.63 21.05 -9.97
C PHE A 240 5.15 22.00 -11.04
N LYS A 241 5.84 23.09 -10.66
CA LYS A 241 6.45 24.03 -11.62
C LYS A 241 7.67 23.43 -12.33
N VAL A 242 8.22 22.34 -11.82
CA VAL A 242 9.36 21.64 -12.44
C VAL A 242 8.90 20.88 -13.69
N HIS A 243 7.63 20.50 -13.75
CA HIS A 243 7.05 19.76 -14.86
C HIS A 243 6.47 20.72 -15.92
N SER A 244 6.78 20.46 -17.19
CA SER A 244 6.29 21.29 -18.31
C SER A 244 4.77 21.21 -18.45
N ASP A 245 4.23 20.00 -18.28
CA ASP A 245 2.84 19.69 -18.45
C ASP A 245 2.45 18.52 -17.54
N ILE A 246 1.15 18.20 -17.57
CA ILE A 246 0.59 17.14 -16.75
C ILE A 246 1.04 15.73 -17.21
N GLU A 247 1.36 15.54 -18.48
CA GLU A 247 1.81 14.25 -18.99
C GLU A 247 3.20 13.93 -18.46
N ASP A 248 4.11 14.91 -18.46
CA ASP A 248 5.43 14.82 -17.85
C ASP A 248 5.34 14.52 -16.34
N TYR A 249 4.41 15.16 -15.63
CA TYR A 249 4.14 14.83 -14.24
C TYR A 249 3.69 13.37 -14.06
N PHE A 250 2.67 12.91 -14.81
CA PHE A 250 2.20 11.53 -14.72
C PHE A 250 3.26 10.50 -15.12
N ASP A 251 4.11 10.82 -16.10
CA ASP A 251 5.19 9.97 -16.55
C ASP A 251 6.31 9.89 -15.51
N SER A 252 6.66 10.99 -14.83
CA SER A 252 7.61 10.96 -13.71
C SER A 252 7.14 10.06 -12.56
N MET A 253 5.84 10.04 -12.28
CA MET A 253 5.27 9.18 -11.24
C MET A 253 5.34 7.69 -11.57
N SER A 254 5.47 7.31 -12.85
CA SER A 254 5.67 5.90 -13.25
C SER A 254 6.99 5.31 -12.74
N TRP A 255 8.02 6.15 -12.60
CA TRP A 255 9.38 5.76 -12.20
C TRP A 255 9.61 5.82 -10.70
N ALA A 256 8.65 6.34 -9.94
CA ALA A 256 8.72 6.45 -8.49
C ALA A 256 8.72 5.10 -7.75
N GLY A 257 8.57 3.98 -8.47
CA GLY A 257 8.81 2.60 -7.99
C GLY A 257 7.84 2.10 -6.92
N SER A 258 7.04 2.95 -6.31
CA SER A 258 6.13 2.59 -5.24
C SER A 258 4.72 2.38 -5.77
N ILE A 259 3.92 1.66 -4.97
CA ILE A 259 2.45 1.67 -5.05
C ILE A 259 1.96 3.10 -5.34
N TYR A 260 0.77 3.29 -5.93
CA TYR A 260 0.08 4.57 -6.23
C TYR A 260 -0.08 5.55 -5.02
N THR A 261 0.68 5.29 -3.96
CA THR A 261 0.77 5.92 -2.66
C THR A 261 2.20 6.34 -2.32
N TYR A 262 3.12 6.47 -3.30
CA TYR A 262 4.52 6.83 -3.00
C TYR A 262 4.61 8.14 -2.23
N ARG A 263 5.19 8.07 -1.04
CA ARG A 263 5.38 9.22 -0.14
C ARG A 263 6.79 9.21 0.46
N PRO A 264 7.83 9.60 -0.30
CA PRO A 264 9.22 9.58 0.17
C PRO A 264 9.45 10.29 1.50
N PRO A 265 9.01 11.56 1.69
CA PRO A 265 9.41 12.31 2.88
C PRO A 265 8.72 11.81 4.16
N LYS A 266 7.77 10.87 4.04
CA LYS A 266 6.99 10.28 5.16
C LYS A 266 6.46 11.36 6.11
N ARG A 267 6.01 12.45 5.52
CA ARG A 267 5.40 13.60 6.19
C ARG A 267 4.01 13.84 5.61
N HIS A 268 3.15 14.41 6.43
CA HIS A 268 1.87 14.93 5.97
C HIS A 268 2.00 16.44 5.80
N ALA A 269 1.47 16.97 4.70
CA ALA A 269 1.46 18.40 4.43
C ALA A 269 0.54 19.19 5.38
N PHE A 270 -0.35 18.50 6.11
CA PHE A 270 -1.37 19.12 6.96
C PHE A 270 -1.68 18.27 8.19
N SER A 271 -2.20 18.92 9.24
CA SER A 271 -2.64 18.30 10.50
C SER A 271 -4.07 18.69 10.84
N THR A 272 -4.81 17.78 11.47
CA THR A 272 -6.14 18.05 12.06
C THR A 272 -6.14 18.12 13.59
N GLY A 273 -4.96 18.04 14.21
CA GLY A 273 -4.77 18.16 15.65
C GLY A 273 -4.70 16.82 16.37
N LYS A 274 -5.37 16.69 17.53
CA LYS A 274 -5.12 15.63 18.52
C LYS A 274 -5.45 14.19 18.08
N ARG A 275 -6.17 13.99 16.97
CA ARG A 275 -6.55 12.66 16.44
C ARG A 275 -5.61 12.15 15.35
N ASP A 276 -4.61 12.94 14.98
CA ASP A 276 -3.66 12.58 13.95
C ASP A 276 -2.68 11.51 14.44
N TRP A 277 -2.46 10.50 13.61
CA TRP A 277 -1.42 9.51 13.86
C TRP A 277 -0.06 10.08 13.47
N SER A 278 0.95 9.87 14.32
CA SER A 278 2.30 10.30 13.99
C SER A 278 2.90 9.38 12.91
N PRO A 279 3.74 9.90 11.99
CA PRO A 279 4.43 9.07 11.00
C PRO A 279 5.22 7.92 11.63
N TYR A 280 5.78 8.12 12.83
CA TYR A 280 6.50 7.08 13.58
C TYR A 280 5.57 5.97 14.08
N THR A 281 4.36 6.31 14.52
CA THR A 281 3.36 5.30 14.90
C THR A 281 2.95 4.47 13.68
N LEU A 282 2.79 5.11 12.52
CA LEU A 282 2.50 4.41 11.27
C LEU A 282 3.69 3.54 10.80
N LEU A 283 4.93 3.96 11.05
CA LEU A 283 6.11 3.12 10.81
C LEU A 283 6.09 1.86 11.69
N VAL A 284 5.81 2.01 12.98
CA VAL A 284 5.67 0.85 13.89
C VAL A 284 4.62 -0.11 13.39
N LEU A 285 3.45 0.39 12.99
CA LEU A 285 2.39 -0.43 12.39
C LEU A 285 2.83 -1.09 11.07
N ALA A 286 3.62 -0.40 10.23
CA ALA A 286 4.14 -0.97 8.99
C ALA A 286 5.17 -2.09 9.22
N MET A 287 5.92 -2.05 10.32
CA MET A 287 6.88 -3.10 10.68
C MET A 287 6.20 -4.35 11.25
N MET A 288 5.00 -4.21 11.86
CA MET A 288 4.33 -5.32 12.55
C MET A 288 4.10 -6.57 11.67
N PRO A 289 3.60 -6.49 10.43
CA PRO A 289 3.45 -7.67 9.58
C PRO A 289 4.73 -8.47 9.39
N VAL A 290 5.86 -7.78 9.18
CA VAL A 290 7.17 -8.41 8.97
C VAL A 290 7.66 -9.01 10.29
N ILE A 291 7.58 -8.28 11.40
CA ILE A 291 8.02 -8.79 12.72
C ILE A 291 7.21 -10.04 13.13
N VAL A 292 5.88 -9.96 13.01
CA VAL A 292 4.98 -11.06 13.42
C VAL A 292 5.20 -12.30 12.56
N SER A 293 5.21 -12.15 11.22
CA SER A 293 5.45 -13.27 10.31
C SER A 293 6.82 -13.91 10.52
N SER A 294 7.86 -13.11 10.73
CA SER A 294 9.23 -13.58 11.01
C SER A 294 9.34 -14.32 12.33
N THR A 295 8.65 -13.83 13.36
CA THR A 295 8.62 -14.47 14.68
C THR A 295 7.93 -15.82 14.59
N ILE A 296 6.74 -15.88 13.97
CA ILE A 296 6.00 -17.14 13.77
C ILE A 296 6.84 -18.13 12.97
N ALA A 297 7.45 -17.68 11.86
CA ALA A 297 8.30 -18.52 11.02
C ALA A 297 9.51 -19.07 11.78
N SER A 298 10.20 -18.23 12.55
CA SER A 298 11.38 -18.63 13.32
C SER A 298 11.02 -19.61 14.44
N VAL A 299 9.91 -19.38 15.15
CA VAL A 299 9.41 -20.29 16.17
C VAL A 299 9.07 -21.66 15.57
N LEU A 300 8.40 -21.70 14.41
CA LEU A 300 8.10 -22.95 13.72
C LEU A 300 9.37 -23.67 13.25
N LEU A 301 10.33 -22.95 12.67
CA LEU A 301 11.59 -23.52 12.21
C LEU A 301 12.47 -24.03 13.35
N TYR A 302 12.39 -23.41 14.53
CA TYR A 302 13.08 -23.86 15.73
C TYR A 302 12.50 -25.17 16.28
N ASN A 303 11.17 -25.28 16.27
CA ASN A 303 10.44 -26.44 16.81
C ASN A 303 10.28 -27.59 15.80
N THR A 304 10.79 -27.45 14.58
CA THR A 304 10.66 -28.47 13.54
C THR A 304 12.00 -29.07 13.19
N PRO A 305 12.08 -30.38 12.89
CA PRO A 305 13.35 -31.04 12.62
C PRO A 305 14.16 -30.36 11.51
N PRO A 306 15.47 -30.11 11.72
CA PRO A 306 16.22 -30.31 12.97
C PRO A 306 15.85 -29.29 14.04
N VAL A 307 15.50 -29.77 15.24
CA VAL A 307 15.06 -28.95 16.40
C VAL A 307 16.25 -28.19 16.97
N ALA A 308 16.57 -27.06 16.33
CA ALA A 308 17.64 -26.17 16.70
C ALA A 308 17.57 -24.90 15.85
N PHE A 309 18.34 -23.91 16.26
CA PHE A 309 18.68 -22.80 15.38
C PHE A 309 19.47 -23.32 14.17
N ASN A 310 18.98 -23.03 12.97
CA ASN A 310 19.46 -23.60 11.71
C ASN A 310 19.63 -22.53 10.62
N CYS A 311 20.16 -22.92 9.46
CA CYS A 311 20.45 -22.01 8.35
C CYS A 311 19.19 -21.28 7.82
N ARG A 312 17.99 -21.86 7.99
CA ARG A 312 16.73 -21.23 7.57
C ARG A 312 16.36 -20.06 8.48
N ASN A 313 16.62 -20.18 9.79
CA ASN A 313 16.47 -19.06 10.73
C ASN A 313 17.42 -17.91 10.35
N MET A 314 18.69 -18.22 10.04
CA MET A 314 19.65 -17.21 9.57
C MET A 314 19.17 -16.49 8.30
N LEU A 315 18.61 -17.24 7.34
CA LEU A 315 18.05 -16.65 6.13
C LEU A 315 16.92 -15.67 6.46
N ILE A 316 15.96 -16.06 7.30
CA ILE A 316 14.86 -15.18 7.71
C ILE A 316 15.40 -13.92 8.38
N PHE A 317 16.29 -14.04 9.36
CA PHE A 317 16.86 -12.86 10.03
C PHE A 317 17.64 -11.97 9.07
N SER A 318 18.37 -12.54 8.12
CA SER A 318 19.10 -11.78 7.10
C SER A 318 18.13 -11.00 6.21
N VAL A 319 17.06 -11.63 5.73
CA VAL A 319 16.04 -10.97 4.90
C VAL A 319 15.32 -9.88 5.70
N VAL A 320 14.99 -10.13 6.97
CA VAL A 320 14.37 -9.12 7.85
C VAL A 320 15.31 -7.93 8.01
N ILE A 321 16.58 -8.15 8.36
CA ILE A 321 17.57 -7.07 8.49
C ILE A 321 17.65 -6.27 7.18
N LEU A 322 17.65 -6.94 6.03
CA LEU A 322 17.63 -6.28 4.72
C LEU A 322 16.36 -5.45 4.51
N PHE A 323 15.17 -5.92 4.91
CA PHE A 323 13.94 -5.13 4.82
C PHE A 323 14.00 -3.87 5.69
N PHE A 324 14.49 -3.98 6.93
CA PHE A 324 14.66 -2.82 7.81
C PHE A 324 15.71 -1.84 7.26
N ALA A 325 16.84 -2.35 6.76
CA ALA A 325 17.89 -1.54 6.16
C ALA A 325 17.40 -0.84 4.88
N SER A 326 16.64 -1.55 4.04
CA SER A 326 16.01 -1.02 2.82
C SER A 326 15.07 0.13 3.17
N ALA A 327 14.15 -0.08 4.12
CA ALA A 327 13.22 0.97 4.56
C ALA A 327 13.95 2.19 5.15
N ALA A 328 15.00 1.97 5.94
CA ALA A 328 15.81 3.04 6.51
C ALA A 328 16.59 3.81 5.43
N PHE A 329 17.14 3.10 4.44
CA PHE A 329 17.85 3.69 3.30
C PHE A 329 16.89 4.53 2.44
N THR A 330 15.74 3.97 2.06
CA THR A 330 14.72 4.69 1.28
C THR A 330 14.26 5.95 2.01
N TRP A 331 14.04 5.87 3.33
CA TRP A 331 13.70 7.03 4.13
C TRP A 331 14.85 8.06 4.17
N ALA A 332 16.09 7.63 4.39
CA ALA A 332 17.25 8.54 4.43
C ALA A 332 17.47 9.25 3.09
N MET A 333 17.35 8.54 1.97
CA MET A 333 17.48 9.12 0.63
C MET A 333 16.42 10.18 0.36
N ALA A 334 15.20 9.99 0.87
CA ALA A 334 14.13 10.97 0.73
C ALA A 334 14.35 12.28 1.52
N TRP A 335 15.32 12.33 2.43
CA TRP A 335 15.73 13.56 3.13
C TRP A 335 16.91 14.26 2.48
N LEU A 336 17.67 13.56 1.63
CA LEU A 336 18.87 14.08 0.98
C LEU A 336 18.59 14.69 -0.40
N GLY A 337 17.48 14.32 -1.04
CA GLY A 337 17.00 14.91 -2.29
C GLY A 337 15.95 15.99 -2.04
#